data_AF-A0A4W5LLZ5-F1
#
_entry.id   AF-A0A4W5LLZ5-F1
#
_cell.length_a   1.000
_cell.length_b   1.000
_cell.length_c   1.000
_cell.angle_alpha   90.00
_cell.angle_beta   90.00
_cell.angle_gamma   90.00
#
_symmetry.space_group_name_H-M   'P 1'
#
loop_
_entity.id
_entity.type
_entity.pdbx_description
1 polymer ?
#
loop_
_entity_poly.entity_id
_entity_poly.type
_entity_poly.pdbx_seq_one_letter_code
_entity_poly.pdbx_strand_id
1 'polypeptide(L)'
;MLSAAVAGGVFASPPPASVLAAILSLRDAGVSGVLLIVKNYTGDRLNFGLAAEQARNRGVAVEMVIVADDCAFDQPSKAGRRGLCGTVFVHKLAGALAEEGCPLDEIVSKVTEAVKGIGEIYTPLTTVSPMSVFL
;
A
#
# COMPACT_ATOMS: atom_id res chain seq x y z
N MET A 1 -6.81 9.95 7.12
CA MET A 1 -6.42 9.48 5.74
C MET A 1 -4.93 9.14 5.73
N LEU A 2 -4.27 8.94 4.58
CA LEU A 2 -2.81 8.69 4.51
C LEU A 2 -1.99 9.87 5.06
N SER A 3 -0.90 9.57 5.77
CA SER A 3 0.08 10.58 6.22
C SER A 3 1.09 10.96 5.12
N ALA A 4 1.39 10.04 4.22
CA ALA A 4 2.30 10.23 3.09
C ALA A 4 1.96 9.28 1.94
N ALA A 5 2.39 9.64 0.73
CA ALA A 5 2.34 8.78 -0.46
C ALA A 5 3.68 8.87 -1.19
N VAL A 6 4.19 7.74 -1.68
CA VAL A 6 5.49 7.67 -2.38
C VAL A 6 5.22 7.36 -3.84
N ALA A 7 5.42 8.35 -4.71
CA ALA A 7 5.20 8.22 -6.15
C ALA A 7 6.45 7.63 -6.82
N GLY A 8 6.25 6.58 -7.62
CA GLY A 8 7.26 6.05 -8.54
C GLY A 8 7.14 6.65 -9.94
N GLY A 9 7.86 6.08 -10.90
CA GLY A 9 7.64 6.38 -12.31
C GLY A 9 6.27 5.89 -12.80
N VAL A 10 5.88 6.29 -14.01
CA VAL A 10 4.62 5.83 -14.62
C VAL A 10 4.61 4.31 -14.72
N PHE A 11 3.61 3.67 -14.10
CA PHE A 11 3.48 2.21 -13.98
C PHE A 11 4.67 1.49 -13.33
N ALA A 12 5.49 2.20 -12.55
CA ALA A 12 6.65 1.65 -11.87
C ALA A 12 6.54 1.87 -10.36
N SER A 13 6.88 0.83 -9.60
CA SER A 13 6.99 0.92 -8.14
C SER A 13 8.06 1.96 -7.75
N PRO A 14 7.87 2.77 -6.70
CA PRO A 14 8.91 3.67 -6.22
C PRO A 14 10.14 2.88 -5.75
N PRO A 15 11.36 3.44 -5.86
CA PRO A 15 12.56 2.81 -5.34
C PRO A 15 12.48 2.62 -3.82
N PRO A 16 13.05 1.52 -3.26
CA PRO A 16 13.04 1.26 -1.81
C PRO A 16 13.59 2.43 -0.98
N ALA A 17 14.62 3.12 -1.48
CA ALA A 17 15.20 4.28 -0.81
C ALA A 17 14.21 5.44 -0.63
N SER A 18 13.30 5.65 -1.60
CA SER A 18 12.25 6.69 -1.49
C SER A 18 11.19 6.30 -0.45
N VAL A 19 10.83 5.02 -0.40
CA VAL A 19 9.89 4.50 0.61
C VAL A 19 10.51 4.60 2.00
N LEU A 20 11.78 4.20 2.15
CA LEU A 20 12.51 4.33 3.41
C LEU A 20 12.59 5.78 3.86
N ALA A 21 12.91 6.72 2.95
CA ALA A 21 12.96 8.14 3.28
C ALA A 21 11.63 8.64 3.86
N ALA A 22 10.50 8.27 3.25
CA ALA A 22 9.18 8.63 3.76
C ALA A 22 8.90 8.07 5.16
N ILE A 23 9.25 6.80 5.42
CA ILE A 23 9.10 6.17 6.75
C ILE A 23 9.93 6.91 7.80
N LEU A 24 11.18 7.27 7.47
CA LEU A 24 12.07 7.96 8.40
C LEU A 24 11.60 9.39 8.67
N SER A 25 11.12 10.12 7.66
CA SER A 25 10.53 11.44 7.85
C SER A 25 9.32 11.42 8.76
N LEU A 26 8.48 10.38 8.68
CA LEU A 26 7.37 10.18 9.60
C LEU A 26 7.87 9.95 11.03
N ARG A 27 8.84 9.05 11.24
CA ARG A 27 9.48 8.87 12.56
C ARG A 27 10.01 10.20 13.11
N ASP A 28 10.70 10.98 12.29
CA ASP A 28 11.30 12.25 12.71
C ASP A 28 10.24 13.31 13.06
N ALA A 29 9.02 13.18 12.50
CA ALA A 29 7.84 13.94 12.89
C ALA A 29 7.13 13.41 14.15
N GLY A 30 7.66 12.36 14.79
CA GLY A 30 7.20 11.84 16.08
C GLY A 30 6.07 10.82 16.02
N VAL A 31 5.74 10.22 14.87
CA VAL A 31 4.77 9.11 14.87
C VAL A 31 5.35 7.83 15.49
N SER A 32 4.52 7.15 16.28
CA SER A 32 4.87 5.96 17.06
C SER A 32 5.02 4.67 16.25
N GLY A 33 4.56 4.66 15.01
CA GLY A 33 4.67 3.52 14.10
C GLY A 33 4.11 3.85 12.72
N VAL A 34 4.39 2.99 11.73
CA VAL A 34 3.98 3.19 10.33
C VAL A 34 3.31 1.93 9.79
N LEU A 35 2.10 2.09 9.27
CA LEU A 35 1.44 1.07 8.45
C LEU A 35 1.66 1.37 6.96
N LEU A 36 2.32 0.44 6.27
CA LEU A 36 2.43 0.46 4.81
C LEU A 36 1.23 -0.26 4.18
N ILE A 37 0.43 0.48 3.40
CA ILE A 37 -0.67 -0.09 2.62
C ILE A 37 -0.18 -0.27 1.18
N VAL A 38 0.03 -1.52 0.78
CA VAL A 38 0.75 -1.86 -0.45
C VAL A 38 -0.15 -2.64 -1.40
N LYS A 39 -0.30 -2.17 -2.64
CA LYS A 39 -1.04 -2.92 -3.66
C LYS A 39 -0.27 -4.18 -4.05
N ASN A 40 -0.97 -5.28 -4.34
CA ASN A 40 -0.34 -6.55 -4.66
C ASN A 40 0.24 -6.61 -6.08
N TYR A 41 1.35 -5.90 -6.29
CA TYR A 41 2.24 -6.00 -7.44
C TYR A 41 3.63 -6.44 -6.96
N THR A 42 4.32 -7.25 -7.75
CA THR A 42 5.63 -7.81 -7.36
C THR A 42 6.64 -6.71 -7.01
N GLY A 43 6.74 -5.67 -7.84
CA GLY A 43 7.64 -4.54 -7.58
C GLY A 43 7.32 -3.82 -6.27
N ASP A 44 6.03 -3.56 -6.03
CA ASP A 44 5.57 -2.90 -4.81
C ASP A 44 5.91 -3.72 -3.56
N ARG A 45 5.64 -5.02 -3.57
CA ARG A 45 5.94 -5.90 -2.43
C ARG A 45 7.42 -5.96 -2.11
N LEU A 46 8.26 -6.10 -3.13
CA LEU A 46 9.71 -6.18 -2.94
C LEU A 46 10.27 -4.84 -2.46
N ASN A 47 9.87 -3.73 -3.07
CA ASN A 47 10.42 -2.42 -2.74
C ASN A 47 9.98 -1.93 -1.36
N PHE A 48 8.69 -2.06 -1.03
CA PHE A 48 8.18 -1.68 0.28
C PHE A 48 8.62 -2.66 1.36
N GLY A 49 8.72 -3.95 1.05
CA GLY A 49 9.23 -4.97 1.98
C GLY A 49 10.68 -4.68 2.40
N LEU A 50 11.55 -4.38 1.42
CA LEU A 50 12.94 -4.00 1.70
C LEU A 50 13.04 -2.71 2.52
N ALA A 51 12.23 -1.69 2.19
CA ALA A 51 12.19 -0.44 2.96
C ALA A 51 11.69 -0.67 4.40
N ALA A 52 10.67 -1.51 4.60
CA ALA A 52 10.15 -1.85 5.92
C ALA A 52 11.20 -2.58 6.77
N GLU A 53 11.93 -3.54 6.18
CA GLU A 53 13.03 -4.22 6.86
C GLU A 53 14.13 -3.24 7.28
N GLN A 54 14.57 -2.38 6.35
CA GLN A 54 15.57 -1.36 6.63
C GLN A 54 15.12 -0.35 7.70
N ALA A 55 13.83 0.00 7.74
CA ALA A 55 13.27 0.88 8.76
C ALA A 55 13.19 0.21 10.14
N ARG A 56 12.78 -1.06 10.20
CA ARG A 56 12.79 -1.85 11.45
C ARG A 56 14.21 -1.99 12.02
N ASN A 57 15.21 -2.21 11.16
CA ASN A 57 16.62 -2.23 11.56
C ASN A 57 17.11 -0.88 12.12
N ARG A 58 16.37 0.21 11.88
CA ARG A 58 16.62 1.56 12.44
C ARG A 58 15.68 1.90 13.60
N GLY A 59 14.99 0.91 14.18
CA GLY A 59 14.13 1.06 15.35
C GLY A 59 12.74 1.65 15.07
N VAL A 60 12.29 1.70 13.81
CA VAL A 60 10.92 2.13 13.49
C VAL A 60 9.98 0.93 13.55
N ALA A 61 8.88 1.02 14.31
CA ALA A 61 7.79 0.05 14.23
C ALA A 61 7.09 0.20 12.87
N VAL A 62 7.23 -0.80 12.00
CA VAL A 62 6.66 -0.79 10.65
C VAL A 62 5.95 -2.10 10.37
N GLU A 63 4.66 -1.99 10.06
CA GLU A 63 3.81 -3.08 9.61
C GLU A 63 3.39 -2.86 8.16
N MET A 64 3.00 -3.95 7.48
CA MET A 64 2.64 -3.90 6.07
C MET A 64 1.41 -4.76 5.78
N VAL A 65 0.40 -4.15 5.17
CA VAL A 65 -0.78 -4.86 4.66
C VAL A 65 -0.77 -4.82 3.13
N ILE A 66 -0.97 -6.00 2.54
CA ILE A 66 -1.09 -6.16 1.09
C ILE A 66 -2.56 -6.12 0.69
N VAL A 67 -2.92 -5.23 -0.24
CA VAL A 67 -4.26 -5.14 -0.84
C VAL A 67 -4.29 -5.92 -2.15
N ALA A 68 -5.19 -6.90 -2.24
CA ALA A 68 -5.32 -7.85 -3.34
C ALA A 68 -6.81 -8.07 -3.71
N ASP A 69 -7.52 -6.98 -3.99
CA ASP A 69 -8.96 -6.91 -4.16
C ASP A 69 -9.47 -7.32 -5.55
N ASP A 70 -8.62 -7.45 -6.56
CA ASP A 70 -9.04 -7.81 -7.93
C ASP A 70 -9.62 -9.24 -8.02
N CYS A 71 -10.92 -9.38 -8.22
CA CYS A 71 -11.61 -10.67 -8.40
C CYS A 71 -11.93 -11.00 -9.87
N ALA A 72 -11.30 -10.34 -10.84
CA ALA A 72 -11.56 -10.58 -12.26
C ALA A 72 -11.14 -11.97 -12.78
N PHE A 73 -10.29 -12.70 -12.04
CA PHE A 73 -9.74 -13.98 -12.47
C PHE A 73 -9.98 -15.09 -11.44
N ASP A 74 -10.47 -16.24 -11.91
CA ASP A 74 -10.68 -17.43 -11.08
C ASP A 74 -9.36 -18.05 -10.59
N GLN A 75 -8.28 -17.90 -11.37
CA GLN A 75 -6.94 -18.36 -11.01
C GLN A 75 -6.00 -17.17 -10.80
N PRO A 76 -5.41 -17.00 -9.60
CA PRO A 76 -4.49 -15.92 -9.34
C PRO A 76 -3.16 -16.11 -10.10
N SER A 77 -2.52 -15.00 -10.44
CA SER A 77 -1.15 -15.01 -10.95
C SER A 77 -0.16 -15.57 -9.91
N LYS A 78 1.11 -15.79 -10.28
CA LYS A 78 2.17 -16.15 -9.31
C LYS A 78 2.27 -15.16 -8.14
N ALA A 79 1.92 -13.89 -8.34
CA ALA A 79 1.93 -12.87 -7.30
C ALA A 79 0.62 -12.81 -6.49
N GLY A 80 -0.43 -13.51 -6.90
CA GLY A 80 -1.77 -13.39 -6.35
C GLY A 80 -2.70 -12.51 -7.20
N ARG A 81 -3.83 -12.11 -6.62
CA ARG A 81 -4.78 -11.12 -7.14
C ARG A 81 -4.17 -9.72 -7.10
N ARG A 82 -4.42 -8.85 -8.09
CA ARG A 82 -3.89 -7.48 -8.10
C ARG A 82 -4.54 -6.63 -7.00
N GLY A 83 -3.85 -5.57 -6.58
CA GLY A 83 -4.46 -4.48 -5.82
C GLY A 83 -4.97 -3.36 -6.74
N LEU A 84 -6.24 -2.98 -6.64
CA LEU A 84 -6.92 -2.02 -7.50
C LEU A 84 -7.58 -0.92 -6.64
N CYS A 85 -8.74 -0.40 -7.08
CA CYS A 85 -9.33 0.81 -6.50
C CYS A 85 -9.90 0.60 -5.08
N GLY A 86 -10.15 -0.63 -4.66
CA GLY A 86 -10.57 -0.96 -3.29
C GLY A 86 -9.56 -0.52 -2.22
N THR A 87 -8.30 -0.31 -2.61
CA THR A 87 -7.25 0.28 -1.76
C THR A 87 -7.67 1.63 -1.15
N VAL A 88 -8.50 2.44 -1.83
CA VAL A 88 -8.93 3.74 -1.30
C VAL A 88 -9.79 3.59 -0.04
N PHE A 89 -10.63 2.55 0.03
CA PHE A 89 -11.40 2.25 1.24
C PHE A 89 -10.50 1.79 2.39
N VAL A 90 -9.43 1.06 2.07
CA VAL A 90 -8.40 0.66 3.03
C VAL A 90 -7.69 1.88 3.61
N HIS A 91 -7.32 2.87 2.77
CA HIS A 91 -6.75 4.13 3.23
C HIS A 91 -7.69 4.87 4.20
N LYS A 92 -9.00 4.89 3.89
CA LYS A 92 -9.98 5.58 4.71
C LYS A 92 -10.17 4.92 6.07
N LEU A 93 -10.27 3.58 6.10
CA LEU A 93 -10.39 2.80 7.33
C LEU A 93 -9.15 2.96 8.21
N ALA A 94 -7.96 2.69 7.65
CA ALA A 94 -6.71 2.81 8.40
C ALA A 94 -6.50 4.23 8.94
N GLY A 95 -6.78 5.24 8.11
CA GLY A 95 -6.68 6.63 8.51
C GLY A 95 -7.67 7.03 9.61
N ALA A 96 -8.89 6.50 9.60
CA ALA A 96 -9.87 6.76 10.65
C ALA A 96 -9.44 6.12 11.99
N LEU A 97 -9.01 4.86 11.97
CA LEU A 97 -8.51 4.19 13.18
C LEU A 97 -7.26 4.89 13.74
N ALA A 98 -6.38 5.39 12.88
CA ALA A 98 -5.22 6.16 13.30
C ALA A 98 -5.61 7.52 13.91
N GLU A 99 -6.61 8.22 13.35
CA GLU A 99 -7.16 9.47 13.91
C GLU A 99 -7.85 9.24 15.26
N GLU A 100 -8.45 8.06 15.48
CA GLU A 100 -9.01 7.62 16.76
C GLU A 100 -7.95 7.22 17.80
N GLY A 101 -6.67 7.18 17.41
CA GLY A 101 -5.57 6.82 18.29
C GLY A 101 -5.43 5.31 18.55
N CYS A 102 -6.02 4.45 17.71
CA CYS A 102 -5.82 3.01 17.82
C CYS A 102 -4.33 2.65 17.68
N PRO A 103 -3.84 1.65 18.45
CA PRO A 103 -2.46 1.19 18.33
C PRO A 103 -2.23 0.45 16.99
N LEU A 104 -0.97 0.43 16.53
CA LEU A 104 -0.61 -0.05 15.19
C LEU A 104 -1.06 -1.51 14.93
N ASP A 105 -0.93 -2.38 15.92
CA ASP A 105 -1.33 -3.79 15.86
C ASP A 105 -2.84 -3.97 15.69
N GLU A 106 -3.65 -3.16 16.39
CA GLU A 106 -5.10 -3.14 16.23
C GLU A 106 -5.50 -2.66 14.82
N ILE A 107 -4.85 -1.58 14.34
CA ILE A 107 -5.08 -1.08 12.98
C ILE A 107 -4.77 -2.17 11.96
N VAL A 108 -3.60 -2.83 12.08
CA VAL A 108 -3.19 -3.92 11.18
C VAL A 108 -4.21 -5.05 11.20
N SER A 109 -4.67 -5.47 12.37
CA SER A 109 -5.68 -6.54 12.51
C SER A 109 -6.99 -6.18 11.80
N LYS A 110 -7.57 -5.01 12.11
CA LYS A 110 -8.83 -4.54 11.53
C LYS A 110 -8.73 -4.34 10.01
N VAL A 111 -7.63 -3.75 9.55
CA VAL A 111 -7.38 -3.50 8.13
C VAL A 111 -7.16 -4.80 7.37
N THR A 112 -6.40 -5.75 7.92
CA THR A 112 -6.17 -7.07 7.31
C THR A 112 -7.48 -7.83 7.16
N GLU A 113 -8.37 -7.75 8.15
CA GLU A 113 -9.69 -8.37 8.06
C GLU A 113 -10.57 -7.69 6.99
N ALA A 114 -10.61 -6.36 6.99
CA ALA A 114 -11.39 -5.61 5.99
C ALA A 114 -10.96 -5.92 4.55
N VAL A 115 -9.66 -6.07 4.29
CA VAL A 115 -9.14 -6.40 2.95
C VAL A 115 -9.71 -7.72 2.41
N LYS A 116 -10.01 -8.71 3.26
CA LYS A 116 -10.60 -9.99 2.84
C LYS A 116 -12.02 -9.83 2.29
N GLY A 117 -12.75 -8.81 2.76
CA GLY A 117 -14.12 -8.51 2.35
C GLY A 117 -14.23 -7.62 1.10
N ILE A 118 -13.11 -7.14 0.55
CA ILE A 118 -13.12 -6.24 -0.62
C ILE A 118 -12.88 -7.06 -1.89
N GLY A 119 -13.82 -6.95 -2.83
CA GLY A 119 -13.71 -7.48 -4.19
C GLY A 119 -13.94 -6.36 -5.20
N GLU A 120 -13.03 -6.26 -6.16
CA GLU A 120 -13.07 -5.29 -7.25
C GLU A 120 -12.99 -6.04 -8.59
N ILE A 121 -13.84 -5.64 -9.53
CA ILE A 121 -13.80 -6.12 -10.90
C ILE A 121 -14.06 -4.94 -11.83
N TYR A 122 -13.26 -4.80 -12.88
CA TYR A 122 -13.47 -3.80 -13.91
C TYR A 122 -13.19 -4.37 -15.30
N THR A 123 -13.80 -3.75 -16.31
CA THR A 123 -13.55 -4.07 -17.73
C THR A 123 -13.20 -2.78 -18.47
N PRO A 124 -12.00 -2.64 -19.05
CA PRO A 124 -11.64 -1.46 -19.82
C PRO A 124 -12.27 -1.50 -21.23
N LEU A 125 -12.65 -0.34 -21.77
CA LEU A 125 -13.07 -0.20 -23.17
C LEU A 125 -11.87 -0.05 -24.13
N THR A 126 -10.73 0.41 -23.64
CA THR A 126 -9.48 0.59 -24.38
C THR A 126 -8.29 0.49 -23.43
N THR A 127 -7.09 0.25 -23.97
CA THR A 127 -5.84 0.30 -23.19
C THR A 127 -5.28 1.72 -23.13
N VAL A 128 -4.49 2.00 -22.10
CA VAL A 128 -3.73 3.25 -21.99
C VAL A 128 -2.44 3.13 -22.79
N SER A 129 -2.18 4.08 -23.70
CA SER A 129 -0.88 4.19 -24.36
C SER A 129 0.06 5.03 -23.50
N PRO A 130 1.32 4.59 -23.29
CA PRO A 130 2.31 5.37 -22.53
C PRO A 130 2.64 6.73 -23.18
N MET A 131 2.19 7.00 -24.42
CA MET A 131 2.46 8.23 -25.17
C MET A 131 1.23 9.14 -25.39
N SER A 132 0.06 8.82 -24.83
CA SER A 132 -1.17 9.60 -25.09
C SER A 132 -1.76 10.27 -23.85
N VAL A 133 -0.90 10.77 -22.96
CA VAL A 133 -1.27 11.90 -22.09
C VAL A 133 -0.90 13.16 -22.86
N PHE A 134 -1.73 13.53 -23.84
CA PHE A 134 -1.73 14.90 -24.32
C PHE A 134 -2.47 15.74 -23.27
N LEU A 135 -1.82 16.85 -22.89
CA LEU A 135 -2.35 17.94 -22.08
C LEU A 135 -3.75 18.38 -22.55
#